data_AF-A0A353HRS9-F1
#
_entry.id   AF-A0A353HRS9-F1
#
_cell.length_a   1.000
_cell.length_b   1.000
_cell.length_c   1.000
_cell.angle_alpha   90.00
_cell.angle_beta   90.00
_cell.angle_gamma   90.00
#
_symmetry.space_group_name_H-M   'P 1'
#
loop_
_entity.id
_entity.type
_entity.pdbx_description
1 polymer ?
#
loop_
_entity_poly.entity_id
_entity_poly.type
_entity_poly.pdbx_seq_one_letter_code
_entity_poly.pdbx_strand_id
1 'polypeptide(L)'
;MFRGIQDLMRPPPGMEFDFSQPAGEPALAPHDGVTWQVFANPIALLVGGVTAVLLELAEPSVRSGVWDHSSFQRDPGLRLRRTGFAAMMTVYGPRSAAEQLIARVVRMHGHVSGTTPDGLAYHANDPRLLDWVQATAVFGFTEAYHRFVRTLSAQEKDAAFLESAASARLYGATGIPRSWAEWETLLA
;
A
#
# COMPACT_ATOMS: atom_id res chain seq x y z
N MET A 1 -26.65 0.11 4.90
CA MET A 1 -25.37 0.63 5.41
C MET A 1 -24.33 -0.49 5.60
N PHE A 2 -24.64 -1.59 6.31
CA PHE A 2 -23.65 -2.65 6.60
C PHE A 2 -23.17 -3.51 5.40
N ARG A 3 -23.95 -3.61 4.32
CA ARG A 3 -23.60 -4.43 3.14
C ARG A 3 -22.32 -3.94 2.42
N GLY A 4 -22.17 -2.62 2.28
CA GLY A 4 -20.99 -2.04 1.63
C GLY A 4 -19.68 -2.28 2.39
N ILE A 5 -19.72 -2.28 3.72
CA ILE A 5 -18.55 -2.58 4.57
C ILE A 5 -18.17 -4.06 4.44
N GLN A 6 -19.15 -4.97 4.38
CA GLN A 6 -18.87 -6.40 4.18
C GLN A 6 -18.24 -6.68 2.82
N ASP A 7 -18.66 -5.98 1.77
CA ASP A 7 -18.08 -6.14 0.43
C ASP A 7 -16.65 -5.61 0.34
N LEU A 8 -16.32 -4.52 1.07
CA LEU A 8 -14.95 -3.99 1.21
C LEU A 8 -13.97 -4.98 1.85
N MET A 9 -14.46 -5.86 2.72
CA MET A 9 -13.65 -6.86 3.43
C MET A 9 -13.45 -8.16 2.65
N ARG A 10 -14.13 -8.35 1.51
CA ARG A 10 -14.01 -9.56 0.69
C ARG A 10 -12.84 -9.46 -0.29
N PRO A 11 -12.08 -10.55 -0.54
CA PRO A 11 -11.05 -10.55 -1.57
C PRO A 11 -11.66 -10.20 -2.93
N PRO A 12 -10.94 -9.46 -3.82
CA PRO A 12 -11.43 -9.17 -5.16
C PRO A 12 -11.78 -10.45 -5.92
N PRO A 13 -12.80 -10.44 -6.81
CA PRO A 13 -13.13 -11.62 -7.61
C PRO A 13 -11.92 -12.13 -8.40
N GLY A 14 -11.61 -13.42 -8.31
CA GLY A 14 -10.47 -14.06 -8.99
C GLY A 14 -9.11 -13.79 -8.32
N MET A 15 -9.11 -13.23 -7.11
CA MET A 15 -7.93 -13.02 -6.27
C MET A 15 -8.17 -13.59 -4.86
N GLU A 16 -8.91 -14.69 -4.75
CA GLU A 16 -9.19 -15.34 -3.48
C GLU A 16 -7.90 -15.99 -2.92
N PHE A 17 -7.55 -15.65 -1.68
CA PHE A 17 -6.42 -16.23 -0.97
C PHE A 17 -6.76 -16.32 0.53
N ASP A 18 -6.44 -17.46 1.16
CA ASP A 18 -6.66 -17.65 2.59
C ASP A 18 -5.41 -17.22 3.38
N PHE A 19 -5.47 -16.03 3.97
CA PHE A 19 -4.39 -15.50 4.81
C PHE A 19 -4.37 -16.08 6.23
N SER A 20 -5.37 -16.87 6.63
CA SER A 20 -5.47 -17.42 8.00
C SER A 20 -4.63 -18.68 8.21
N GLN A 21 -4.27 -19.38 7.14
CA GLN A 21 -3.40 -20.55 7.17
C GLN A 21 -2.32 -20.46 6.09
N PRO A 22 -1.31 -19.59 6.27
CA PRO A 22 -0.21 -19.51 5.32
C PRO A 22 0.65 -20.79 5.41
N ALA A 23 0.34 -21.78 4.57
CA ALA A 23 1.19 -22.95 4.39
C ALA A 23 2.35 -22.58 3.43
N GLY A 24 3.60 -22.69 3.89
CA GLY A 24 4.77 -22.64 3.02
C GLY A 24 5.75 -21.48 3.28
N GLU A 25 6.26 -20.94 2.17
CA GLU A 25 7.36 -19.96 2.10
C GLU A 25 7.11 -18.70 2.96
N PRO A 26 8.15 -18.13 3.61
CA PRO A 26 8.04 -16.86 4.33
C PRO A 26 7.51 -15.72 3.46
N ALA A 27 6.80 -14.77 4.07
CA ALA A 27 6.36 -13.55 3.40
C ALA A 27 7.53 -12.57 3.12
N LEU A 28 7.23 -11.47 2.42
CA LEU A 28 8.19 -10.37 2.26
C LEU A 28 8.39 -9.61 3.57
N ALA A 29 7.30 -9.39 4.32
CA ALA A 29 7.36 -8.83 5.67
C ALA A 29 7.80 -9.88 6.70
N PRO A 30 8.54 -9.51 7.76
CA PRO A 30 8.91 -10.43 8.84
C PRO A 30 7.68 -10.83 9.66
N HIS A 31 7.56 -12.12 9.96
CA HIS A 31 6.36 -12.72 10.57
C HIS A 31 6.04 -12.20 11.98
N ASP A 32 7.07 -11.78 12.70
CA ASP A 32 7.05 -11.26 14.07
C ASP A 32 7.24 -9.73 14.10
N GLY A 33 7.25 -9.11 12.93
CA GLY A 33 7.42 -7.67 12.76
C GLY A 33 6.20 -6.85 13.17
N VAL A 34 6.40 -5.54 13.28
CA VAL A 34 5.33 -4.59 13.58
C VAL A 34 4.29 -4.56 12.46
N THR A 35 4.70 -4.71 11.21
CA THR A 35 3.80 -4.72 10.04
C THR A 35 2.79 -5.86 10.12
N TRP A 36 3.23 -7.04 10.57
CA TRP A 36 2.35 -8.19 10.80
C TRP A 36 1.29 -7.90 11.87
N GLN A 37 1.65 -7.17 12.93
CA GLN A 37 0.71 -6.77 13.99
C GLN A 37 -0.27 -5.69 13.51
N VAL A 38 0.23 -4.70 12.75
CA VAL A 38 -0.56 -3.61 12.17
C VAL A 38 -1.66 -4.16 11.27
N PHE A 39 -1.29 -5.10 10.39
CA PHE A 39 -2.21 -5.68 9.41
C PHE A 39 -3.19 -6.70 10.01
N ALA A 40 -3.00 -7.12 11.27
CA ALA A 40 -3.90 -8.09 11.91
C ALA A 40 -5.22 -7.46 12.35
N ASN A 41 -5.30 -6.12 12.43
CA ASN A 41 -6.50 -5.40 12.81
C ASN A 41 -7.25 -4.87 11.58
N PRO A 42 -8.41 -5.46 11.20
CA PRO A 42 -9.12 -5.09 9.97
C PRO A 42 -9.68 -3.66 10.00
N ILE A 43 -10.01 -3.12 11.18
CA ILE A 43 -10.54 -1.75 11.30
C ILE A 43 -9.42 -0.74 11.10
N ALA A 44 -8.26 -0.95 11.74
CA ALA A 44 -7.09 -0.10 11.53
C ALA A 44 -6.61 -0.15 10.08
N LEU A 45 -6.65 -1.32 9.43
CA LEU A 45 -6.34 -1.45 8.02
C LEU A 45 -7.28 -0.63 7.13
N LEU A 46 -8.59 -0.64 7.39
CA LEU A 46 -9.53 0.16 6.61
C LEU A 46 -9.27 1.66 6.78
N VAL A 47 -9.11 2.13 8.02
CA VAL A 47 -8.84 3.54 8.32
C VAL A 47 -7.49 3.98 7.74
N GLY A 48 -6.45 3.15 7.90
CA GLY A 48 -5.12 3.42 7.38
C GLY A 48 -5.08 3.40 5.85
N GLY A 49 -5.79 2.48 5.20
CA GLY A 49 -5.89 2.44 3.74
C GLY A 49 -6.62 3.65 3.16
N VAL A 50 -7.69 4.12 3.81
CA VAL A 50 -8.34 5.39 3.40
C VAL A 50 -7.39 6.57 3.59
N THR A 51 -6.65 6.61 4.69
CA THR A 51 -5.66 7.67 4.97
C THR A 51 -4.55 7.68 3.90
N ALA A 52 -4.00 6.51 3.59
CA ALA A 52 -3.00 6.33 2.55
C ALA A 52 -3.48 6.86 1.20
N VAL A 53 -4.67 6.42 0.73
CA VAL A 53 -5.21 6.86 -0.56
C VAL A 53 -5.45 8.37 -0.63
N LEU A 54 -5.92 8.99 0.47
CA LEU A 54 -6.09 10.45 0.49
C LEU A 54 -4.75 11.18 0.32
N LEU A 55 -3.69 10.70 0.95
CA LEU A 55 -2.34 11.27 0.83
C LEU A 55 -1.71 10.96 -0.53
N GLU A 56 -1.87 9.74 -1.06
CA GLU A 56 -1.44 9.36 -2.41
C GLU A 56 -1.95 10.36 -3.44
N LEU A 57 -3.24 10.71 -3.36
CA LEU A 57 -3.90 11.64 -4.28
C LEU A 57 -3.54 13.12 -4.06
N ALA A 58 -2.77 13.45 -3.02
CA ALA A 58 -2.20 14.79 -2.88
C ALA A 58 -1.12 15.06 -3.93
N GLU A 59 -0.42 14.01 -4.39
CA GLU A 59 0.56 14.11 -5.48
C GLU A 59 -0.18 14.22 -6.83
N PRO A 60 0.02 15.30 -7.62
CA PRO A 60 -0.77 15.55 -8.82
C PRO A 60 -0.66 14.48 -9.91
N SER A 61 0.53 13.92 -10.12
CA SER A 61 0.78 12.86 -11.10
C SER A 61 0.15 11.53 -10.69
N VAL A 62 0.21 11.16 -9.41
CA VAL A 62 -0.51 10.00 -8.86
C VAL A 62 -2.00 10.19 -9.04
N ARG A 63 -2.53 11.37 -8.68
CA ARG A 63 -3.95 11.71 -8.85
C ARG A 63 -4.41 11.57 -10.30
N SER A 64 -3.69 12.14 -11.26
CA SER A 64 -4.00 12.00 -12.70
C SER A 64 -3.91 10.54 -13.15
N GLY A 65 -2.83 9.84 -12.81
CA GLY A 65 -2.66 8.43 -13.16
C GLY A 65 -3.81 7.55 -12.65
N VAL A 66 -4.26 7.78 -11.42
CA VAL A 66 -5.40 7.08 -10.83
C VAL A 66 -6.72 7.47 -11.50
N TRP A 67 -6.95 8.76 -11.73
CA TRP A 67 -8.20 9.26 -12.29
C TRP A 67 -8.41 8.79 -13.73
N ASP A 68 -7.35 8.79 -14.53
CA ASP A 68 -7.43 8.59 -15.98
C ASP A 68 -7.24 7.12 -16.40
N HIS A 69 -6.47 6.34 -15.63
CA HIS A 69 -6.05 4.99 -16.05
C HIS A 69 -6.53 3.86 -15.14
N SER A 70 -7.35 4.13 -14.12
CA SER A 70 -7.85 3.09 -13.21
C SER A 70 -9.37 2.97 -13.23
N SER A 71 -9.90 1.97 -12.51
CA SER A 71 -11.35 1.85 -12.31
C SER A 71 -11.90 2.83 -11.27
N PHE A 72 -11.09 3.74 -10.70
CA PHE A 72 -11.48 4.57 -9.55
C PHE A 72 -12.78 5.35 -9.76
N GLN A 73 -12.98 5.98 -10.92
CA GLN A 73 -14.21 6.74 -11.21
C GLN A 73 -15.46 5.86 -11.28
N ARG A 74 -15.31 4.62 -11.78
CA ARG A 74 -16.44 3.70 -12.03
C ARG A 74 -16.74 2.83 -10.82
N ASP A 75 -15.71 2.38 -10.13
CA ASP A 75 -15.78 1.47 -8.98
C ASP A 75 -14.58 1.70 -8.03
N PRO A 76 -14.67 2.72 -7.15
CA PRO A 76 -13.62 3.00 -6.18
C PRO A 76 -13.49 1.90 -5.12
N GLY A 77 -14.58 1.19 -4.82
CA GLY A 77 -14.60 0.09 -3.85
C GLY A 77 -13.78 -1.11 -4.33
N LEU A 78 -13.96 -1.53 -5.59
CA LEU A 78 -13.13 -2.59 -6.18
C LEU A 78 -11.66 -2.19 -6.29
N ARG A 79 -11.36 -0.93 -6.64
CA ARG A 79 -9.99 -0.44 -6.66
C ARG A 79 -9.35 -0.52 -5.27
N LEU A 80 -10.06 -0.08 -4.24
CA LEU A 80 -9.57 -0.16 -2.86
C LEU A 80 -9.33 -1.60 -2.44
N ARG A 81 -10.24 -2.53 -2.75
CA ARG A 81 -10.08 -3.97 -2.45
C ARG A 81 -8.86 -4.58 -3.15
N ARG A 82 -8.61 -4.24 -4.42
CA ARG A 82 -7.41 -4.72 -5.15
C ARG A 82 -6.11 -4.21 -4.54
N THR A 83 -6.11 -2.96 -4.09
CA THR A 83 -4.96 -2.34 -3.42
C THR A 83 -4.73 -3.00 -2.06
N GLY A 84 -5.78 -3.15 -1.25
CA GLY A 84 -5.72 -3.85 0.04
C GLY A 84 -5.28 -5.32 -0.11
N PHE A 85 -5.74 -6.01 -1.15
CA PHE A 85 -5.28 -7.37 -1.45
C PHE A 85 -3.77 -7.42 -1.74
N ALA A 86 -3.25 -6.49 -2.56
CA ALA A 86 -1.82 -6.42 -2.84
C ALA A 86 -0.98 -6.15 -1.58
N ALA A 87 -1.48 -5.28 -0.70
CA ALA A 87 -0.85 -5.01 0.59
C ALA A 87 -0.87 -6.27 1.49
N MET A 88 -2.02 -6.95 1.61
CA MET A 88 -2.15 -8.21 2.38
C MET A 88 -1.26 -9.31 1.82
N MET A 89 -1.16 -9.46 0.50
CA MET A 89 -0.28 -10.43 -0.14
C MET A 89 1.21 -10.16 0.16
N THR A 90 1.58 -8.89 0.25
CA THR A 90 2.95 -8.50 0.62
C THR A 90 3.27 -8.85 2.08
N VAL A 91 2.30 -8.68 2.98
CA VAL A 91 2.50 -8.88 4.41
C VAL A 91 2.37 -10.35 4.80
N TYR A 92 1.34 -11.04 4.36
CA TYR A 92 1.00 -12.40 4.80
C TYR A 92 1.16 -13.48 3.73
N GLY A 93 1.27 -13.11 2.45
CA GLY A 93 1.37 -14.06 1.35
C GLY A 93 2.75 -14.69 1.21
N PRO A 94 2.87 -15.88 0.61
CA PRO A 94 4.15 -16.47 0.23
C PRO A 94 4.97 -15.50 -0.62
N ARG A 95 6.28 -15.38 -0.35
CA ARG A 95 7.15 -14.44 -1.08
C ARG A 95 7.07 -14.60 -2.59
N SER A 96 7.11 -15.82 -3.13
CA SER A 96 7.00 -16.06 -4.57
C SER A 96 5.68 -15.58 -5.18
N ALA A 97 4.57 -15.69 -4.45
CA ALA A 97 3.26 -15.18 -4.89
C ALA A 97 3.22 -13.65 -4.86
N ALA A 98 3.78 -13.04 -3.81
CA ALA A 98 3.92 -11.60 -3.70
C ALA A 98 4.79 -11.02 -4.83
N GLU A 99 5.96 -11.61 -5.08
CA GLU A 99 6.86 -11.21 -6.17
C GLU A 99 6.18 -11.28 -7.55
N GLN A 100 5.44 -12.36 -7.83
CA GLN A 100 4.69 -12.50 -9.08
C GLN A 100 3.59 -11.44 -9.23
N LEU A 101 2.86 -11.15 -8.15
CA LEU A 101 1.83 -10.12 -8.13
C LEU A 101 2.45 -8.74 -8.37
N ILE A 102 3.53 -8.41 -7.66
CA ILE A 102 4.26 -7.14 -7.78
C ILE A 102 4.77 -6.98 -9.21
N ALA A 103 5.44 -7.99 -9.77
CA ALA A 103 5.94 -7.95 -11.14
C ALA A 103 4.81 -7.71 -12.16
N ARG A 104 3.62 -8.28 -11.93
CA ARG A 104 2.44 -8.00 -12.77
C ARG A 104 1.98 -6.55 -12.65
N VAL A 105 1.93 -6.00 -11.43
CA VAL A 105 1.56 -4.59 -11.21
C VAL A 105 2.56 -3.65 -11.89
N VAL A 106 3.86 -3.87 -11.71
CA VAL A 106 4.92 -3.07 -12.35
C VAL A 106 4.79 -3.10 -13.88
N ARG A 107 4.50 -4.26 -14.49
CA ARG A 107 4.23 -4.34 -15.93
C ARG A 107 3.02 -3.53 -16.35
N MET A 108 1.92 -3.59 -15.59
CA MET A 108 0.72 -2.77 -15.89
C MET A 108 1.02 -1.28 -15.77
N HIS A 109 1.73 -0.85 -14.73
CA HIS A 109 2.16 0.54 -14.54
C HIS A 109 3.11 1.01 -15.64
N GLY A 110 3.88 0.12 -16.28
CA GLY A 110 4.74 0.44 -17.42
C GLY A 110 4.00 0.93 -18.67
N HIS A 111 2.67 0.78 -18.71
CA HIS A 111 1.80 1.31 -19.76
C HIS A 111 1.03 2.56 -19.31
N VAL A 112 1.25 3.06 -18.10
CA VAL A 112 0.54 4.20 -17.53
C VAL A 112 1.46 5.42 -17.52
N SER A 113 1.15 6.37 -18.39
CA SER A 113 1.83 7.66 -18.49
C SER A 113 0.84 8.71 -18.97
N GLY A 114 1.14 9.98 -18.71
CA GLY A 114 0.26 11.07 -19.07
C GLY A 114 0.86 12.43 -18.71
N THR A 115 -0.01 13.44 -18.71
CA THR A 115 0.34 14.80 -18.31
C THR A 115 -0.76 15.31 -17.37
N THR A 116 -0.37 15.87 -16.24
CA THR A 116 -1.31 16.49 -15.29
C THR A 116 -1.96 17.74 -15.90
N PRO A 117 -3.08 18.25 -15.35
CA PRO A 117 -3.71 19.48 -15.83
C PRO A 117 -2.78 20.69 -15.91
N ASP A 118 -1.77 20.75 -15.04
CA ASP A 118 -0.77 21.84 -14.99
C ASP A 118 0.44 21.61 -15.91
N GLY A 119 0.41 20.57 -16.76
CA GLY A 119 1.43 20.31 -17.76
C GLY A 119 2.60 19.42 -17.31
N LEU A 120 2.60 18.90 -16.08
CA LEU A 120 3.64 17.98 -15.60
C LEU A 120 3.45 16.58 -16.21
N ALA A 121 4.42 16.12 -16.99
CA ALA A 121 4.46 14.75 -17.51
C ALA A 121 4.74 13.73 -16.38
N TYR A 122 4.15 12.54 -16.48
CA TYR A 122 4.38 11.47 -15.51
C TYR A 122 4.42 10.08 -16.16
N HIS A 123 5.05 9.16 -15.45
CA HIS A 123 5.02 7.72 -15.72
C HIS A 123 4.82 6.98 -14.41
N ALA A 124 3.92 5.99 -14.35
CA ALA A 124 3.51 5.38 -13.07
C ALA A 124 4.62 4.58 -12.37
N ASN A 125 5.63 4.12 -13.11
CA ASN A 125 6.85 3.51 -12.53
C ASN A 125 7.96 4.53 -12.22
N ASP A 126 7.69 5.83 -12.22
CA ASP A 126 8.66 6.82 -11.73
C ASP A 126 8.99 6.51 -10.25
N PRO A 127 10.26 6.23 -9.91
CA PRO A 127 10.65 5.93 -8.53
C PRO A 127 10.20 6.98 -7.52
N ARG A 128 10.17 8.27 -7.88
CA ARG A 128 9.72 9.34 -6.97
C ARG A 128 8.24 9.17 -6.60
N LEU A 129 7.40 8.79 -7.57
CA LEU A 129 5.97 8.56 -7.33
C LEU A 129 5.75 7.29 -6.51
N LEU A 130 6.53 6.24 -6.79
CA LEU A 130 6.48 4.99 -6.05
C LEU A 130 6.96 5.17 -4.61
N ASP A 131 7.99 5.99 -4.38
CA ASP A 131 8.49 6.34 -3.05
C ASP A 131 7.40 7.08 -2.25
N TRP A 132 6.71 8.04 -2.87
CA TRP A 132 5.57 8.73 -2.26
C TRP A 132 4.45 7.77 -1.87
N VAL A 133 3.98 6.95 -2.81
CA VAL A 133 2.87 6.01 -2.58
C VAL A 133 3.21 5.02 -1.46
N GLN A 134 4.43 4.46 -1.48
CA GLN A 134 4.88 3.53 -0.46
C GLN A 134 4.95 4.21 0.92
N ALA A 135 5.50 5.43 0.99
CA ALA A 135 5.62 6.17 2.24
C ALA A 135 4.25 6.51 2.83
N THR A 136 3.30 6.95 2.01
CA THR A 136 1.92 7.24 2.45
C THR A 136 1.18 6.00 2.91
N ALA A 137 1.43 4.84 2.28
CA ALA A 137 0.84 3.57 2.68
C ALA A 137 1.35 3.14 4.07
N VAL A 138 2.68 3.11 4.27
CA VAL A 138 3.28 2.77 5.56
C VAL A 138 2.81 3.73 6.66
N PHE A 139 2.83 5.04 6.39
CA PHE A 139 2.32 6.04 7.32
C PHE A 139 0.86 5.77 7.69
N GLY A 140 -0.02 5.61 6.70
CA GLY A 140 -1.45 5.45 6.92
C GLY A 140 -1.79 4.24 7.80
N PHE A 141 -1.22 3.07 7.48
CA PHE A 141 -1.46 1.85 8.26
C PHE A 141 -0.89 1.93 9.67
N THR A 142 0.36 2.39 9.80
CA THR A 142 1.05 2.49 11.09
C THR A 142 0.37 3.51 12.01
N GLU A 143 0.00 4.68 11.49
CA GLU A 143 -0.65 5.73 12.28
C GLU A 143 -2.05 5.33 12.72
N ALA A 144 -2.83 4.69 11.84
CA ALA A 144 -4.15 4.18 12.20
C ALA A 144 -4.07 3.14 13.33
N TYR A 145 -3.13 2.19 13.24
CA TYR A 145 -2.92 1.21 14.30
C TYR A 145 -2.47 1.86 15.61
N HIS A 146 -1.47 2.75 15.54
CA HIS A 146 -0.97 3.53 16.68
C HIS A 146 -2.10 4.26 17.39
N ARG A 147 -2.99 4.89 16.63
CA ARG A 147 -4.04 5.77 17.17
C ARG A 147 -5.25 5.04 17.73
N PHE A 148 -5.62 3.87 17.16
CA PHE A 148 -6.89 3.21 17.42
C PHE A 148 -6.80 1.81 18.01
N VAL A 149 -5.62 1.18 18.01
CA VAL A 149 -5.45 -0.21 18.49
C VAL A 149 -4.47 -0.27 19.65
N ARG A 150 -3.22 0.13 19.41
CA ARG A 150 -2.15 0.12 20.42
C ARG A 150 -1.12 1.17 20.08
N THR A 151 -0.79 2.01 21.05
CA THR A 151 0.30 2.98 20.95
C THR A 151 1.61 2.26 20.64
N LEU A 152 2.13 2.47 19.43
CA LEU A 152 3.45 2.05 19.00
C LEU A 152 4.53 2.98 19.58
N SER A 153 5.66 2.40 19.98
CA SER A 153 6.89 3.13 20.30
C SER A 153 7.52 3.75 19.05
N ALA A 154 8.42 4.72 19.22
CA ALA A 154 9.15 5.32 18.10
C ALA A 154 9.91 4.28 17.27
N GLN A 155 10.54 3.31 17.94
CA GLN A 155 11.28 2.23 17.28
C GLN A 155 10.36 1.32 16.47
N GLU A 156 9.14 1.05 16.94
CA GLU A 156 8.14 0.30 16.17
C GLU A 156 7.65 1.09 14.96
N LYS A 157 7.47 2.42 15.07
CA LYS A 157 7.10 3.26 13.93
C LYS A 157 8.21 3.28 12.87
N ASP A 158 9.47 3.35 13.28
CA ASP A 158 10.63 3.25 12.38
C ASP A 158 10.75 1.86 11.75
N ALA A 159 10.53 0.79 12.54
CA ALA A 159 10.53 -0.58 12.06
C ALA A 159 9.50 -0.79 10.95
N ALA A 160 8.31 -0.17 11.01
CA ALA A 160 7.30 -0.30 9.96
C ALA A 160 7.81 0.18 8.59
N PHE A 161 8.59 1.27 8.56
CA PHE A 161 9.24 1.74 7.33
C PHE A 161 10.30 0.76 6.85
N LEU A 162 11.17 0.30 7.75
CA LEU A 162 12.25 -0.64 7.41
C LEU A 162 11.72 -1.99 6.89
N GLU A 163 10.67 -2.53 7.51
CA GLU A 163 10.03 -3.79 7.12
C GLU A 163 9.40 -3.71 5.72
N SER A 164 8.97 -2.51 5.30
CA SER A 164 8.40 -2.28 3.97
C SER A 164 9.44 -2.25 2.84
N ALA A 165 10.72 -2.12 3.16
CA ALA A 165 11.78 -1.86 2.17
C ALA A 165 11.95 -3.00 1.15
N ALA A 166 11.68 -4.25 1.54
CA ALA A 166 11.79 -5.39 0.63
C ALA A 166 10.75 -5.30 -0.49
N SER A 167 9.50 -5.02 -0.16
CA SER A 167 8.42 -4.90 -1.16
C SER A 167 8.53 -3.62 -1.97
N ALA A 168 8.90 -2.51 -1.32
CA ALA A 168 9.16 -1.23 -1.98
C ALA A 168 10.12 -1.38 -3.17
N ARG A 169 11.27 -2.04 -2.94
CA ARG A 169 12.27 -2.28 -3.99
C ARG A 169 11.73 -3.10 -5.16
N LEU A 170 10.87 -4.08 -4.90
CA LEU A 170 10.25 -4.89 -5.96
C LEU A 170 9.26 -4.08 -6.80
N TYR A 171 8.58 -3.09 -6.20
CA TYR A 171 7.73 -2.15 -6.94
C TYR A 171 8.54 -1.11 -7.73
N GLY A 172 9.80 -0.86 -7.35
CA GLY A 172 10.67 0.17 -7.92
C GLY A 172 10.82 1.43 -7.04
N ALA A 173 10.23 1.43 -5.85
CA ALA A 173 10.45 2.46 -4.83
C ALA A 173 11.82 2.21 -4.16
N THR A 174 12.75 3.15 -4.34
CA THR A 174 14.16 2.99 -3.94
C THR A 174 14.64 4.08 -2.99
N GLY A 175 13.89 5.18 -2.85
CA GLY A 175 14.18 6.32 -1.98
C GLY A 175 13.16 6.48 -0.84
N ILE A 176 12.51 5.40 -0.42
CA ILE A 176 11.51 5.46 0.66
C ILE A 176 12.12 5.95 1.99
N PRO A 177 11.35 6.64 2.83
CA PRO A 177 11.74 6.91 4.21
C PRO A 177 12.04 5.60 4.95
N ARG A 178 13.04 5.66 5.82
CA ARG A 178 13.47 4.54 6.69
C ARG A 178 13.17 4.79 8.17
N SER A 179 12.56 5.92 8.48
CA SER A 179 12.13 6.29 9.82
C SER A 179 10.96 7.26 9.75
N TRP A 180 10.28 7.45 10.87
CA TRP A 180 9.23 8.44 11.02
C TRP A 180 9.73 9.87 10.80
N ALA A 181 10.94 10.17 11.28
CA ALA A 181 11.55 11.49 11.09
C ALA A 181 11.91 11.78 9.62
N GLU A 182 12.38 10.77 8.88
CA GLU A 182 12.62 10.90 7.43
C GLU A 182 11.28 11.14 6.69
N TRP A 183 10.19 10.49 7.11
CA TRP A 183 8.85 10.76 6.57
C TRP A 183 8.38 12.19 6.85
N GLU A 184 8.52 12.68 8.08
CA GLU A 184 8.17 14.06 8.43
C GLU A 184 9.00 15.10 7.65
N THR A 185 10.28 14.79 7.40
CA THR A 185 11.16 15.64 6.57
C THR A 185 10.67 15.71 5.13
N LEU A 186 10.10 14.63 4.60
CA LEU A 186 9.56 14.58 3.23
C LEU A 186 8.32 15.46 3.06
N LEU A 187 7.60 15.75 4.15
CA LEU A 187 6.39 16.59 4.15
C LEU A 187 6.66 18.09 4.36
N ALA A 188 7.88 18.45 4.77
CA ALA A 188 8.28 19.83 5.11
C ALA A 188 8.68 20.63 3.86
#